data_AF-A0A1W5D205-F1
#
_entry.id   AF-A0A1W5D205-F1
#
_cell.length_a   1.000
_cell.length_b   1.000
_cell.length_c   1.000
_cell.angle_alpha   90.00
_cell.angle_beta   90.00
_cell.angle_gamma   90.00
#
_symmetry.space_group_name_H-M   'P 1'
#
loop_
_entity.id
_entity.type
_entity.pdbx_description
1 polymer ?
#
loop_
_entity_poly.entity_id
_entity_poly.type
_entity_poly.pdbx_seq_one_letter_code
_entity_poly.pdbx_strand_id
1 'polypeptide(L)'
;MLLDKGADVNAQGGEYGNALYAASSRDHDQVVRMLLDKGADVNPQGGWNVNALYAASSRGHDQVVRMLLDKGADVNAQGGVYGNALQVPLLTGHYQVVQMLLDKEVDVNAQGGVYGNALYAASEEGHGQVVQMLLDKEVDVNAQGGICC
;
A
#
# COMPACT_ATOMS: atom_id res chain seq x y z
N MET A 1 27.15 -5.57 8.76
CA MET A 1 25.70 -5.29 8.93
C MET A 1 25.19 -6.00 10.18
N LEU A 2 24.11 -5.56 10.83
CA LEU A 2 23.53 -6.32 11.98
C LEU A 2 23.00 -7.70 11.54
N LEU A 3 22.45 -7.77 10.32
CA LEU A 3 21.96 -9.02 9.72
C LEU A 3 23.08 -10.06 9.55
N ASP A 4 24.30 -9.65 9.21
CA ASP A 4 25.46 -10.56 9.11
C ASP A 4 25.93 -11.06 10.49
N LYS A 5 25.44 -10.46 11.58
CA LYS A 5 25.71 -10.89 12.97
C LYS A 5 24.55 -11.69 13.57
N GLY A 6 23.59 -12.14 12.75
CA GLY A 6 22.48 -12.99 13.19
C GLY A 6 21.28 -12.24 13.76
N ALA A 7 21.16 -10.93 13.51
CA ALA A 7 19.90 -10.23 13.79
C ALA A 7 18.78 -10.82 12.93
N ASP A 8 17.63 -11.10 13.56
CA ASP A 8 16.44 -11.58 12.86
C ASP A 8 15.87 -10.43 12.00
N VAL A 9 15.87 -10.62 10.67
CA VAL A 9 15.37 -9.66 9.69
C VAL A 9 13.86 -9.41 9.84
N ASN A 10 13.14 -10.38 10.43
CA ASN A 10 11.68 -10.36 10.62
C ASN A 10 11.27 -10.00 12.05
N ALA A 11 12.22 -9.57 12.89
CA ALA A 11 11.92 -9.18 14.25
C ALA A 11 10.80 -8.13 14.28
N GLN A 12 9.75 -8.43 15.04
CA GLN A 12 8.62 -7.53 15.21
C GLN A 12 8.77 -6.68 16.48
N GLY A 13 8.42 -5.40 16.38
CA GLY A 13 8.41 -4.47 17.50
C GLY A 13 8.54 -3.00 17.10
N GLY A 14 8.45 -2.14 18.12
CA GLY A 14 8.50 -0.69 17.95
C GLY A 14 7.26 -0.10 17.28
N GLU A 15 7.28 1.21 17.05
CA GLU A 15 6.18 1.97 16.44
C GLU A 15 5.77 1.44 15.06
N TYR A 16 6.76 1.00 14.27
CA TYR A 16 6.58 0.55 12.89
C TYR A 16 6.24 -0.94 12.75
N GLY A 17 6.29 -1.71 13.84
CA GLY A 17 6.02 -3.15 13.82
C GLY A 17 7.13 -4.02 13.25
N ASN A 18 7.84 -3.61 12.19
CA ASN A 18 9.03 -4.32 11.67
C ASN A 18 9.96 -3.38 10.86
N ALA A 19 11.18 -3.86 10.57
CA ALA A 19 12.20 -3.09 9.85
C ALA A 19 11.80 -2.74 8.41
N LEU A 20 11.12 -3.65 7.70
CA LEU A 20 10.70 -3.44 6.31
C LEU A 20 9.66 -2.33 6.22
N TYR A 21 8.67 -2.31 7.10
CA TYR A 21 7.69 -1.23 7.22
C TYR A 21 8.38 0.10 7.50
N ALA A 22 9.28 0.14 8.49
CA ALA A 22 9.98 1.37 8.86
C ALA A 22 10.75 1.97 7.67
N ALA A 23 11.55 1.15 6.99
CA ALA A 23 12.31 1.55 5.81
C ALA A 23 11.40 1.99 4.65
N SER A 24 10.31 1.26 4.43
CA SER A 24 9.33 1.56 3.39
C SER A 24 8.58 2.86 3.65
N SER A 25 8.31 3.20 4.92
CA SER A 25 7.67 4.46 5.30
C SER A 25 8.59 5.70 5.16
N ARG A 26 9.90 5.50 5.02
CA ARG A 26 10.92 6.57 5.01
C ARG A 26 11.67 6.69 3.68
N ASP A 27 11.22 5.99 2.63
CA ASP A 27 11.85 5.99 1.30
C ASP A 27 13.31 5.50 1.32
N HIS A 28 13.62 4.54 2.18
CA HIS A 28 14.97 4.00 2.29
C HIS A 28 15.19 2.84 1.33
N ASP A 29 15.10 3.11 0.02
CA ASP A 29 15.15 2.10 -1.06
C ASP A 29 16.25 1.05 -0.91
N GLN A 30 17.47 1.50 -0.59
CA GLN A 30 18.62 0.60 -0.46
C GLN A 30 18.47 -0.33 0.76
N VAL A 31 17.86 0.17 1.84
CA VAL A 31 17.56 -0.62 3.03
C VAL A 31 16.41 -1.59 2.75
N VAL A 32 15.36 -1.15 2.07
CA VAL A 32 14.25 -2.01 1.62
C VAL A 32 14.77 -3.16 0.78
N ARG A 33 15.58 -2.88 -0.25
CA ARG A 33 16.21 -3.91 -1.09
C ARG A 33 17.04 -4.88 -0.27
N MET A 34 17.90 -4.36 0.59
CA MET A 34 18.75 -5.17 1.46
C MET A 34 17.95 -6.09 2.40
N LEU A 35 16.87 -5.59 2.99
CA LEU A 35 15.99 -6.38 3.85
C LEU A 35 15.31 -7.52 3.07
N LEU A 36 14.74 -7.20 1.90
CA LEU A 36 14.09 -8.17 1.03
C LEU A 36 15.07 -9.24 0.52
N ASP A 37 16.29 -8.85 0.15
CA ASP A 37 17.34 -9.78 -0.29
C ASP A 37 17.88 -10.65 0.85
N LYS A 38 17.72 -10.22 2.10
CA LYS A 38 18.05 -11.00 3.31
C LYS A 38 16.87 -11.83 3.83
N GLY A 39 15.76 -11.90 3.08
CA GLY A 39 14.63 -12.76 3.43
C GLY A 39 13.62 -12.13 4.38
N ALA A 40 13.52 -10.79 4.40
CA ALA A 40 12.39 -10.12 5.03
C ALA A 40 11.07 -10.63 4.43
N ASP A 41 10.13 -11.01 5.29
CA ASP A 41 8.75 -11.22 4.88
C ASP A 41 8.18 -9.88 4.38
N VAL A 42 7.57 -9.92 3.20
CA VAL A 42 7.02 -8.75 2.51
C VAL A 42 5.62 -8.38 3.02
N ASN A 43 4.89 -9.34 3.59
CA ASN A 43 3.50 -9.20 4.01
C ASN A 43 3.23 -9.08 5.53
N PRO A 44 4.20 -8.96 6.46
CA PRO A 44 3.88 -8.86 7.86
C PRO A 44 3.15 -7.53 8.11
N GLN A 45 1.96 -7.64 8.68
CA GLN A 45 1.24 -6.50 9.20
C GLN A 45 1.78 -6.14 10.59
N GLY A 46 1.90 -4.84 10.84
CA GLY A 46 2.21 -4.30 12.16
C GLY A 46 1.14 -3.29 12.60
N GLY A 47 1.21 -2.84 13.85
CA GLY A 47 0.43 -1.72 14.38
C GLY A 47 -1.04 -1.71 13.93
N TRP A 48 -1.43 -0.72 13.13
CA TRP A 48 -2.77 -0.50 12.58
C TRP A 48 -3.22 -1.52 11.52
N ASN A 49 -2.74 -2.77 11.60
CA ASN A 49 -2.91 -3.82 10.60
C ASN A 49 -2.41 -3.40 9.20
N VAL A 50 -1.34 -2.62 9.13
CA VAL A 50 -0.78 -2.10 7.87
C VAL A 50 0.54 -2.79 7.54
N ASN A 51 0.79 -3.01 6.25
CA ASN A 51 2.02 -3.62 5.74
C ASN A 51 2.94 -2.57 5.08
N ALA A 52 4.12 -3.02 4.65
CA ALA A 52 5.11 -2.16 4.00
C ALA A 52 4.57 -1.50 2.72
N LEU A 53 3.73 -2.21 1.95
CA LEU A 53 3.15 -1.71 0.71
C LEU A 53 2.19 -0.54 0.99
N TYR A 54 1.32 -0.65 1.99
CA TYR A 54 0.47 0.44 2.44
C TYR A 54 1.29 1.68 2.85
N ALA A 55 2.36 1.47 3.62
CA ALA A 55 3.21 2.57 4.10
C ALA A 55 3.92 3.31 2.96
N ALA A 56 4.44 2.58 1.96
CA ALA A 56 5.06 3.16 0.78
C ALA A 56 4.03 3.87 -0.11
N SER A 57 2.85 3.24 -0.29
CA SER A 57 1.77 3.77 -1.14
C SER A 57 1.20 5.06 -0.59
N SER A 58 0.96 5.12 0.72
CA SER A 58 0.44 6.33 1.38
C SER A 58 1.37 7.54 1.31
N ARG A 59 2.66 7.32 1.01
CA ARG A 59 3.69 8.36 0.93
C ARG A 59 4.23 8.61 -0.47
N GLY A 60 3.77 7.85 -1.47
CA GLY A 60 4.16 8.05 -2.86
C GLY A 60 5.57 7.55 -3.20
N HIS A 61 6.08 6.57 -2.44
CA HIS A 61 7.45 6.07 -2.61
C HIS A 61 7.52 5.06 -3.76
N ASP A 62 7.51 5.57 -4.99
CA ASP A 62 7.30 4.76 -6.20
C ASP A 62 8.28 3.58 -6.34
N GLN A 63 9.56 3.81 -6.02
CA GLN A 63 10.59 2.76 -6.14
C GLN A 63 10.40 1.67 -5.09
N VAL A 64 10.07 2.05 -3.85
CA VAL A 64 9.71 1.12 -2.78
C VAL A 64 8.48 0.30 -3.16
N VAL A 65 7.41 0.95 -3.64
CA VAL A 65 6.19 0.27 -4.07
C VAL A 65 6.50 -0.77 -5.15
N ARG A 66 7.27 -0.39 -6.18
CA ARG A 66 7.68 -1.31 -7.24
C ARG A 66 8.45 -2.51 -6.68
N MET A 67 9.46 -2.28 -5.83
CA MET A 67 10.25 -3.36 -5.23
C MET A 67 9.40 -4.31 -4.38
N LEU A 68 8.45 -3.78 -3.60
CA LEU A 68 7.56 -4.59 -2.77
C LEU A 68 6.63 -5.45 -3.65
N LEU A 69 6.04 -4.86 -4.68
CA LEU A 69 5.20 -5.61 -5.64
C LEU A 69 5.99 -6.69 -6.38
N ASP A 70 7.23 -6.40 -6.79
CA ASP A 70 8.11 -7.37 -7.45
C ASP A 70 8.53 -8.53 -6.52
N LYS A 71 8.53 -8.30 -5.21
CA LYS A 71 8.80 -9.33 -4.19
C LYS A 71 7.53 -10.01 -3.67
N GLY A 72 6.37 -9.78 -4.29
CA GLY A 72 5.12 -10.47 -3.97
C GLY A 72 4.35 -9.89 -2.79
N ALA A 73 4.43 -8.57 -2.59
CA ALA A 73 3.54 -7.90 -1.65
C ALA A 73 2.08 -8.13 -2.01
N ASP A 74 1.27 -8.44 -1.00
CA ASP A 74 -0.17 -8.59 -1.11
C ASP A 74 -0.79 -7.21 -1.34
N VAL A 75 -1.21 -7.00 -2.60
CA VAL A 75 -1.85 -5.77 -3.07
C VAL A 75 -3.25 -5.56 -2.48
N ASN A 76 -3.88 -6.65 -2.01
CA ASN A 76 -5.25 -6.66 -1.49
C ASN A 76 -5.31 -6.64 0.03
N ALA A 77 -4.16 -6.58 0.70
CA ALA A 77 -4.08 -6.49 2.15
C ALA A 77 -4.90 -5.31 2.67
N GLN A 78 -5.83 -5.62 3.58
CA GLN A 78 -6.70 -4.64 4.22
C GLN A 78 -6.12 -4.18 5.55
N GLY A 79 -6.28 -2.90 5.86
CA GLY A 79 -5.93 -2.36 7.18
C GLY A 79 -5.84 -0.83 7.16
N GLY A 80 -5.36 -0.24 8.24
CA GLY A 80 -5.24 1.21 8.33
C GLY A 80 -6.58 1.97 8.26
N VAL A 81 -6.50 3.28 8.44
CA VAL A 81 -7.67 4.16 8.48
C VAL A 81 -8.31 4.34 7.10
N TYR A 82 -7.51 4.26 6.05
CA TYR A 82 -7.93 4.56 4.67
C TYR A 82 -8.12 3.31 3.81
N GLY A 83 -8.13 2.12 4.44
CA GLY A 83 -8.32 0.85 3.76
C GLY A 83 -7.05 0.34 3.08
N ASN A 84 -7.13 -0.17 1.85
CA ASN A 84 -5.99 -0.89 1.26
C ASN A 84 -4.93 0.03 0.61
N ALA A 85 -3.88 -0.60 0.07
CA ALA A 85 -2.79 0.09 -0.62
C ALA A 85 -3.25 0.86 -1.87
N LEU A 86 -4.36 0.48 -2.51
CA LEU A 86 -4.94 1.19 -3.65
C LEU A 86 -5.71 2.44 -3.23
N GLN A 87 -6.41 2.39 -2.10
CA GLN A 87 -7.25 3.48 -1.62
C GLN A 87 -6.43 4.63 -1.02
N VAL A 88 -5.43 4.33 -0.18
CA VAL A 88 -4.65 5.37 0.52
C VAL A 88 -3.93 6.40 -0.39
N PRO A 89 -3.31 6.04 -1.53
CA PRO A 89 -2.69 7.04 -2.42
C PRO A 89 -3.69 7.96 -3.13
N LEU A 90 -4.99 7.63 -3.13
CA LEU A 90 -6.03 8.49 -3.69
C LEU A 90 -6.28 9.73 -2.82
N LEU A 91 -6.09 9.62 -1.51
CA LEU A 91 -6.19 10.78 -0.60
C LEU A 91 -5.01 11.73 -0.72
N THR A 92 -3.85 11.19 -1.10
CA THR A 92 -2.57 11.93 -1.09
C THR A 92 -2.13 12.34 -2.49
N GLY A 93 -2.89 11.99 -3.53
CA GLY A 93 -2.63 12.36 -4.92
C GLY A 93 -1.44 11.63 -5.56
N HIS A 94 -1.10 10.42 -5.08
CA HIS A 94 0.04 9.65 -5.58
C HIS A 94 -0.35 8.76 -6.79
N TYR A 95 -0.64 9.40 -7.92
CA TYR A 95 -1.20 8.72 -9.10
C TYR A 95 -0.30 7.65 -9.72
N GLN A 96 1.02 7.83 -9.67
CA GLN A 96 1.95 6.83 -10.20
C GLN A 96 1.89 5.52 -9.39
N VAL A 97 1.73 5.62 -8.07
CA VAL A 97 1.46 4.46 -7.21
C VAL A 97 0.14 3.80 -7.60
N VAL A 98 -0.93 4.58 -7.79
CA VAL A 98 -2.24 4.05 -8.21
C VAL A 98 -2.12 3.26 -9.51
N GLN A 99 -1.42 3.81 -10.52
CA GLN A 99 -1.17 3.12 -11.78
C GLN A 99 -0.43 1.79 -11.57
N MET A 100 0.66 1.80 -10.79
CA MET A 100 1.42 0.57 -10.50
C MET A 100 0.58 -0.50 -9.80
N LEU A 101 -0.36 -0.10 -8.94
CA LEU A 101 -1.25 -1.03 -8.25
C LEU A 101 -2.36 -1.56 -9.18
N LEU A 102 -2.93 -0.72 -10.03
CA LEU A 102 -3.93 -1.12 -11.03
C LEU A 102 -3.37 -2.05 -12.12
N ASP A 103 -2.06 -1.98 -12.38
CA ASP A 103 -1.35 -2.90 -13.26
C ASP A 103 -1.16 -4.30 -12.63
N LYS A 104 -1.51 -4.48 -11.35
CA LYS A 104 -1.52 -5.76 -10.64
C LYS A 104 -2.94 -6.32 -10.51
N GLU A 105 -3.07 -7.55 -10.03
CA GLU A 105 -4.36 -8.21 -9.74
C GLU A 105 -4.99 -7.66 -8.44
N VAL A 106 -5.21 -6.35 -8.41
CA VAL A 106 -5.86 -5.66 -7.30
C VAL A 106 -7.38 -5.73 -7.41
N ASP A 107 -8.04 -5.97 -6.28
CA ASP A 107 -9.48 -5.87 -6.14
C ASP A 107 -9.88 -4.38 -6.09
N VAL A 108 -10.26 -3.84 -7.25
CA VAL A 108 -10.75 -2.45 -7.40
C VAL A 108 -12.07 -2.20 -6.68
N ASN A 109 -12.81 -3.26 -6.33
CA ASN A 109 -14.10 -3.20 -5.64
C ASN A 109 -13.98 -3.39 -4.13
N ALA A 110 -12.74 -3.52 -3.62
CA ALA A 110 -12.48 -3.69 -2.20
C ALA A 110 -13.17 -2.60 -1.37
N GLN A 111 -13.91 -3.06 -0.36
CA GLN A 111 -14.61 -2.19 0.58
C GLN A 111 -13.78 -1.97 1.84
N GLY A 112 -13.65 -0.71 2.27
CA GLY A 112 -12.88 -0.35 3.45
C GLY A 112 -12.46 1.12 3.48
N GLY A 113 -11.92 1.54 4.61
CA GLY A 113 -11.43 2.89 4.81
C GLY A 113 -12.53 3.95 4.88
N VAL A 114 -12.09 5.20 5.05
CA VAL A 114 -12.97 6.38 5.18
C VAL A 114 -13.94 6.54 4.01
N TYR A 115 -13.47 6.32 2.78
CA TYR A 115 -14.26 6.49 1.56
C TYR A 115 -15.06 5.25 1.15
N GLY A 116 -14.90 4.13 1.85
CA GLY A 116 -15.56 2.87 1.53
C GLY A 116 -15.00 2.17 0.31
N ASN A 117 -14.70 2.85 -0.81
CA ASN A 117 -14.12 2.22 -1.99
C ASN A 117 -13.22 3.19 -2.80
N ALA A 118 -12.41 2.62 -3.72
CA ALA A 118 -11.46 3.38 -4.52
C ALA A 118 -12.14 4.36 -5.50
N LEU A 119 -13.28 3.97 -6.09
CA LEU A 119 -14.03 4.82 -7.00
C LEU A 119 -14.58 6.07 -6.30
N TYR A 120 -15.12 5.90 -5.10
CA TYR A 120 -15.65 6.98 -4.29
C TYR A 120 -14.52 7.93 -3.85
N ALA A 121 -13.39 7.39 -3.36
CA ALA A 121 -12.22 8.20 -3.01
C ALA A 121 -11.71 9.03 -4.20
N ALA A 122 -11.53 8.40 -5.37
CA ALA A 122 -11.07 9.11 -6.58
C ALA A 122 -12.09 10.16 -7.07
N SER A 123 -13.38 9.92 -6.88
CA SER A 123 -14.44 10.85 -7.28
C SER A 123 -14.53 12.05 -6.34
N GLU A 124 -14.41 11.82 -5.03
CA GLU A 124 -14.45 12.87 -4.00
C GLU A 124 -13.27 13.82 -4.11
N GLU A 125 -12.07 13.27 -4.34
CA GLU A 125 -10.83 14.05 -4.54
C GLU A 125 -10.70 14.64 -5.97
N GLY A 126 -11.70 14.42 -6.84
CA GLY A 126 -11.73 15.00 -8.20
C GLY A 126 -10.71 14.40 -9.19
N HIS A 127 -10.26 13.18 -8.96
CA HIS A 127 -9.21 12.51 -9.71
C HIS A 127 -9.72 11.85 -11.00
N GLY A 128 -10.19 12.66 -11.96
CA GLY A 128 -10.87 12.18 -13.17
C GLY A 128 -10.11 11.13 -14.00
N GLN A 129 -8.77 11.22 -14.10
CA GLN A 129 -7.98 10.20 -14.79
C GLN A 129 -8.01 8.85 -14.06
N VAL A 130 -7.97 8.86 -12.72
CA VAL A 130 -8.07 7.63 -11.92
C VAL A 130 -9.47 7.04 -12.01
N VAL A 131 -10.51 7.88 -11.98
CA VAL A 131 -11.89 7.44 -12.21
C VAL A 131 -11.99 6.70 -13.54
N GLN A 132 -11.43 7.26 -14.62
CA GLN A 132 -11.43 6.57 -15.91
C GLN A 132 -10.69 5.22 -15.86
N MET A 133 -9.50 5.18 -15.23
CA MET A 133 -8.75 3.92 -15.09
C MET A 133 -9.50 2.86 -14.28
N LEU A 134 -10.26 3.26 -13.26
CA LEU A 134 -11.10 2.35 -12.47
C LEU A 134 -12.31 1.84 -13.28
N LEU A 135 -12.95 2.71 -14.07
CA LEU A 135 -14.05 2.32 -14.98
C LEU A 135 -13.59 1.32 -16.03
N ASP A 136 -12.37 1.46 -16.55
CA ASP A 136 -11.77 0.53 -17.50
C ASP A 136 -11.49 -0.86 -16.87
N LYS A 137 -11.51 -0.97 -15.54
CA LYS A 137 -11.28 -2.19 -14.75
C LYS A 137 -12.58 -2.84 -14.23
N GLU A 138 -13.73 -2.52 -14.84
CA GLU A 138 -15.04 -3.08 -14.49
C GLU A 138 -15.42 -2.86 -13.00
N VAL A 139 -15.08 -1.70 -12.45
CA VAL A 139 -15.48 -1.32 -11.09
C VAL A 139 -17.01 -1.22 -10.96
N ASP A 140 -17.57 -1.67 -9.83
CA ASP A 140 -18.98 -1.53 -9.52
C ASP A 140 -19.32 -0.08 -9.18
N VAL A 141 -19.87 0.63 -10.16
CA VAL A 141 -20.29 2.04 -10.02
C VAL A 141 -21.45 2.25 -9.05
N ASN A 142 -22.13 1.19 -8.62
CA ASN A 142 -23.23 1.26 -7.66
C ASN A 142 -22.78 0.93 -6.23
N ALA A 143 -21.49 0.63 -6.03
CA ALA A 143 -20.94 0.40 -4.71
C ALA A 143 -21.12 1.64 -3.84
N GLN A 144 -21.68 1.45 -2.64
CA GLN A 144 -21.88 2.54 -1.70
C GLN A 144 -20.53 3.04 -1.17
N GLY A 145 -20.39 4.35 -1.06
CA GLY A 145 -19.24 4.97 -0.40
C GLY A 145 -19.24 4.70 1.10
N GLY A 146 -18.12 5.03 1.74
CA GLY A 146 -17.95 5.00 3.18
C GLY A 146 -18.76 6.11 3.85
N ILE A 147 -19.04 5.91 5.14
CA ILE A 147 -19.70 6.94 5.96
C ILE A 147 -18.66 8.04 6.21
N CYS A 148 -18.69 9.09 5.41
CA CYS A 148 -18.06 10.36 5.79
C CYS A 148 -18.85 10.94 6.98
N CYS A 149 -18.22 10.95 8.16
CA CYS A 149 -18.69 11.69 9.33
C CYS A 149 -18.04 13.08 9.36
#